data_AF-A0AA45N442-F1
#
_entry.id   AF-A0AA45N442-F1
#
_cell.length_a   1.000
_cell.length_b   1.000
_cell.length_c   1.000
_cell.angle_alpha   90.00
_cell.angle_beta   90.00
_cell.angle_gamma   90.00
#
_symmetry.space_group_name_H-M   'P 1'
#
loop_
_entity.id
_entity.type
_entity.pdbx_description
1 polymer ?
#
loop_
_entity_poly.entity_id
_entity_poly.type
_entity_poly.pdbx_seq_one_letter_code
_entity_poly.pdbx_strand_id
1 'polypeptide(L)' 'MNGDQRRNNVISSVVEHGIWLANSKGSAIAWTYMQAYHVPLEAIRRVLAYPETRRQRPAFCVR' A
#
# COMPACT_ATOMS: atom_id res chain seq x y z
N MET A 1 -17.99 14.24 9.90
CA MET A 1 -16.78 13.99 9.08
C MET A 1 -16.11 12.69 9.57
N ASN A 2 -16.60 11.51 9.15
CA ASN A 2 -16.07 10.19 9.57
C ASN A 2 -15.89 9.21 8.37
N GLY A 3 -16.24 9.63 7.15
CA GLY A 3 -16.14 8.78 5.95
C GLY A 3 -14.71 8.62 5.44
N ASP A 4 -13.88 9.64 5.63
CA ASP A 4 -12.52 9.71 5.10
C ASP A 4 -11.56 8.79 5.86
N GLN A 5 -11.72 8.66 7.19
CA GLN A 5 -10.91 7.77 8.02
C GLN A 5 -11.08 6.30 7.61
N ARG A 6 -12.32 5.87 7.31
CA ARG A 6 -12.64 4.48 6.96
C ARG A 6 -12.12 4.13 5.56
N ARG A 7 -12.25 5.05 4.60
CA ARG A 7 -11.68 4.90 3.26
C ARG A 7 -10.15 4.87 3.29
N ASN A 8 -9.52 5.72 4.10
CA ASN A 8 -8.08 5.75 4.23
C ASN A 8 -7.50 4.46 4.84
N ASN A 9 -8.24 3.81 5.74
CA ASN A 9 -7.85 2.53 6.33
C ASN A 9 -7.91 1.38 5.30
N VAL A 10 -8.98 1.33 4.50
CA VAL A 10 -9.11 0.33 3.42
C VAL A 10 -8.00 0.50 2.37
N ILE A 11 -7.72 1.73 1.94
CA ILE A 11 -6.63 2.00 0.98
C ILE A 11 -5.28 1.61 1.58
N SER A 12 -5.04 1.85 2.87
CA SER A 12 -3.79 1.46 3.53
C SER A 12 -3.58 -0.05 3.51
N SER A 13 -4.60 -0.85 3.83
CA SER A 13 -4.51 -2.32 3.80
C SER A 13 -4.30 -2.87 2.38
N VAL A 14 -5.01 -2.34 1.38
CA VAL A 14 -4.84 -2.74 -0.03
C VAL A 14 -3.40 -2.47 -0.50
N VAL A 15 -2.87 -1.30 -0.14
CA VAL A 15 -1.54 -0.93 -0.59
C VAL A 15 -0.45 -1.71 0.15
N GLU A 16 -0.62 -2.00 1.44
CA GLU A 16 0.28 -2.91 2.19
C GLU A 16 0.34 -4.29 1.53
N HIS A 17 -0.82 -4.84 1.18
CA HIS A 17 -0.90 -6.13 0.48
C HIS A 17 -0.27 -6.06 -0.92
N GLY A 18 -0.50 -4.97 -1.65
CA GLY A 18 0.12 -4.76 -2.95
C GLY A 18 1.65 -4.65 -2.90
N ILE A 19 2.23 -4.10 -1.83
CA ILE A 19 3.70 -4.08 -1.63
C ILE A 19 4.24 -5.48 -1.41
N TRP A 20 3.56 -6.28 -0.57
CA TRP A 20 3.94 -7.67 -0.36
C TRP A 20 3.88 -8.48 -1.67
N LEU A 21 2.88 -8.23 -2.50
CA LEU A 21 2.76 -8.77 -3.86
C LEU A 21 3.89 -8.31 -4.77
N ALA A 22 4.31 -7.05 -4.70
CA ALA A 22 5.41 -6.53 -5.50
C ALA A 22 6.72 -7.25 -5.16
N ASN A 23 6.97 -7.49 -3.86
CA ASN A 23 8.16 -8.17 -3.37
C ASN A 23 8.13 -9.69 -3.65
N SER A 24 6.95 -10.31 -3.60
CA SER A 24 6.82 -11.78 -3.74
C SER A 24 6.60 -12.25 -5.18
N LYS A 25 5.88 -11.47 -5.99
CA LYS A 25 5.49 -11.84 -7.36
C LYS A 25 5.87 -10.82 -8.43
N GLY A 26 6.37 -9.65 -8.05
CA GLY A 26 6.78 -8.59 -8.96
C GLY A 26 5.79 -7.43 -9.06
N SER A 27 6.33 -6.26 -9.39
CA SER A 27 5.61 -4.98 -9.38
C SER A 27 4.42 -4.92 -10.34
N ALA A 28 4.43 -5.68 -11.44
CA ALA A 28 3.31 -5.73 -12.39
C ALA A 28 2.05 -6.35 -11.75
N ILE A 29 2.19 -7.39 -10.94
CA ILE A 29 1.05 -8.04 -10.28
C ILE A 29 0.48 -7.13 -9.19
N ALA A 30 1.37 -6.47 -8.44
CA ALA A 30 0.99 -5.47 -7.44
C ALA A 30 0.22 -4.30 -8.05
N TRP A 31 0.65 -3.81 -9.22
CA TRP A 31 -0.02 -2.72 -9.93
C TRP A 31 -1.46 -3.09 -10.28
N THR A 32 -1.67 -4.24 -10.91
CA THR A 32 -3.01 -4.72 -11.30
C THR A 32 -3.91 -4.93 -10.08
N TYR A 33 -3.36 -5.47 -8.99
CA TYR A 33 -4.09 -5.65 -7.74
C TYR A 33 -4.55 -4.31 -7.15
N MET A 34 -3.65 -3.32 -7.02
CA MET A 34 -4.01 -2.02 -6.48
C MET A 34 -5.01 -1.27 -7.39
N GLN A 35 -4.87 -1.41 -8.71
CA GLN A 35 -5.79 -0.81 -9.68
C GLN A 35 -7.20 -1.41 -9.57
N ALA A 36 -7.33 -2.73 -9.36
CA ALA A 36 -8.62 -3.40 -9.16
C ALA A 36 -9.37 -2.92 -7.90
N TYR A 37 -8.64 -2.41 -6.90
CA TYR A 37 -9.20 -1.85 -5.67
C TYR A 37 -9.40 -0.33 -5.71
N HIS A 38 -9.39 0.27 -6.91
CA HIS A 38 -9.58 1.72 -7.11
C HIS A 38 -8.56 2.60 -6.36
N VAL A 39 -7.34 2.09 -6.15
CA VAL A 39 -6.25 2.92 -5.62
C VAL A 39 -5.84 3.93 -6.71
N PRO A 40 -5.69 5.21 -6.38
CA PRO A 40 -5.26 6.21 -7.35
C PRO A 40 -3.89 5.88 -7.92
N LEU A 41 -3.73 6.03 -9.25
CA LEU A 41 -2.50 5.75 -9.99
C LEU A 41 -1.27 6.44 -9.38
N GLU A 42 -1.43 7.69 -8.93
CA GLU A 42 -0.39 8.45 -8.24
C GLU A 42 0.12 7.75 -6.96
N ALA A 43 -0.77 7.12 -6.21
CA ALA A 43 -0.41 6.35 -5.02
C ALA A 43 0.30 5.05 -5.40
N ILE A 44 -0.21 4.32 -6.40
CA ILE A 44 0.42 3.09 -6.92
C ILE A 44 1.86 3.39 -7.38
N ARG A 45 2.03 4.46 -8.17
CA ARG A 45 3.33 4.90 -8.67
C ARG A 45 4.29 5.24 -7.53
N ARG A 46 3.85 6.02 -6.54
CA ARG A 46 4.66 6.33 -5.35
C ARG A 46 5.08 5.09 -4.58
N VAL A 47 4.17 4.12 -4.44
CA VAL A 47 4.41 2.88 -3.68
C VAL A 47 5.41 1.98 -4.37
N LEU A 48 5.26 1.80 -5.69
CA LEU A 48 6.11 0.92 -6.47
C LEU A 48 7.45 1.56 -6.85
N ALA A 49 7.50 2.89 -7.01
CA ALA A 49 8.73 3.62 -7.28
C ALA A 49 9.64 3.72 -6.05
N TYR A 50 9.07 3.77 -4.84
CA TYR A 50 9.79 3.97 -3.59
C TYR A 50 9.29 3.03 -2.49
N PRO A 51 9.52 1.71 -2.60
CA PRO A 51 9.07 0.74 -1.61
C PRO A 51 9.76 0.97 -0.24
N GLU A 52 11.02 1.38 -0.24
CA GLU A 52 11.86 1.63 0.95
C GLU A 52 11.43 2.85 1.79
N THR A 53 10.77 3.83 1.18
CA THR A 53 10.41 5.09 1.86
C THR A 53 9.10 4.96 2.65
N ARG A 54 8.36 3.85 2.48
CA ARG A 54 7.21 3.51 3.33
C ARG A 54 7.69 2.92 4.64
N ARG A 55 8.33 3.78 5.43
CA ARG A 55 8.35 3.77 6.90
C ARG A 55 8.24 2.35 7.46
N GLN A 56 9.40 1.70 7.58
CA GLN A 56 9.56 0.64 8.57
C GLN A 56 8.99 1.23 9.87
N ARG A 57 7.77 0.85 10.25
CA ARG A 57 7.35 1.01 11.64
C ARG A 57 8.39 0.19 12.38
N PRO A 58 9.24 0.79 13.24
CA PRO A 58 10.10 -0.02 14.06
C PRO A 58 9.17 -1.00 14.78
N ALA A 59 9.45 -2.29 14.69
CA ALA A 59 8.72 -3.35 15.39
C ALA A 59 8.87 -3.24 16.93
N PHE A 60 9.29 -2.08 17.43
CA PHE A 60 9.54 -1.75 18.82
C PHE A 60 8.49 -0.78 19.33
N CYS A 61 7.33 -1.31 19.67
CA CYS A 61 6.60 -0.84 20.85
C CYS A 61 5.72 -1.99 21.36
N VAL A 62 6.37 -3.02 21.91
CA VAL A 62 5.79 -3.88 22.94
C VAL A 62 6.69 -3.66 24.16
N ARG A 63 6.17 -2.94 25.14
CA ARG A 63 6.68 -2.93 26.50
C ARG A 63 5.53 -3.27 27.42
#